data_AF-A0A2E9QW05-F1
#
_entry.id   AF-A0A2E9QW05-F1
#
_cell.length_a   1.000
_cell.length_b   1.000
_cell.length_c   1.000
_cell.angle_alpha   90.00
_cell.angle_beta   90.00
_cell.angle_gamma   90.00
#
_symmetry.space_group_name_H-M   'P 1'
#
loop_
_entity.id
_entity.type
_entity.pdbx_description
1 polymer ?
#
loop_
_entity_poly.entity_id
_entity_poly.type
_entity_poly.pdbx_seq_one_letter_code
_entity_poly.pdbx_strand_id
1 'polypeptide(L)'
;MCLFKEGTKLDKDIIKKWEEQHPEFQEAYQELERLGANEEFRWEVEDRINAIRRWLTGFSASFKEGLQEGFEKGEQAGLEQGRAEGEQAGLEKGLQTGEQIGLLKSAKLMLEANIPAQQIADILNIPLQDIEQLKD
;
A
#
# COMPACT_ATOMS: atom_id res chain seq x y z
N MET A 1 -17.95 28.47 -14.86
CA MET A 1 -18.90 29.59 -14.64
C MET A 1 -19.02 29.82 -13.13
N CYS A 2 -18.16 30.65 -12.55
CA CYS A 2 -18.23 30.99 -11.12
C CYS A 2 -19.08 32.25 -10.98
N LEU A 3 -20.32 32.10 -10.48
CA LEU A 3 -21.26 33.20 -10.23
C LEU A 3 -20.83 34.14 -9.08
N PHE A 4 -19.70 33.90 -8.42
CA PHE A 4 -19.29 34.65 -7.21
C PHE A 4 -17.83 35.11 -7.23
N LYS A 5 -17.30 35.57 -8.37
CA LYS A 5 -15.99 36.25 -8.38
C LYS A 5 -16.03 37.65 -7.76
N GLU A 6 -17.22 38.22 -7.56
CA GLU A 6 -17.41 39.60 -7.05
C GLU A 6 -18.10 39.66 -5.67
N GLY A 7 -18.48 38.52 -5.10
CA GLY A 7 -19.25 38.47 -3.83
C GLY A 7 -18.48 38.87 -2.56
N THR A 8 -17.18 39.14 -2.65
CA THR A 8 -16.34 39.46 -1.49
C THR A 8 -16.24 40.97 -1.18
N LYS A 9 -16.90 41.84 -1.95
CA LYS A 9 -16.93 43.30 -1.69
C LYS A 9 -18.27 43.93 -2.06
N LEU A 10 -19.39 43.39 -1.56
CA LEU A 10 -20.60 44.21 -1.50
C LEU A 10 -20.44 45.20 -0.34
N ASP A 11 -20.08 46.43 -0.70
CA ASP A 11 -20.12 47.56 0.22
C ASP A 11 -21.58 47.82 0.64
N LYS A 12 -21.79 48.08 1.94
CA LYS A 12 -23.12 48.38 2.49
C LYS A 12 -23.77 49.57 1.77
N ASP A 13 -22.97 50.52 1.30
CA ASP A 13 -23.45 51.68 0.55
C ASP A 13 -23.92 51.32 -0.86
N ILE A 14 -23.36 50.26 -1.47
CA ILE A 14 -23.79 49.77 -2.79
C ILE A 14 -25.11 49.00 -2.66
N ILE A 15 -25.24 48.17 -1.62
CA ILE A 15 -26.48 47.44 -1.32
C ILE A 15 -27.62 48.44 -1.11
N LYS A 16 -27.41 49.45 -0.27
CA LYS A 16 -28.43 50.45 0.05
C LYS A 16 -28.93 51.21 -1.18
N LYS A 17 -28.03 51.61 -2.08
CA LYS A 17 -28.41 52.25 -3.36
C LYS A 17 -29.22 51.33 -4.26
N TRP A 18 -28.96 50.03 -4.21
CA TRP A 18 -29.66 49.03 -5.02
C TRP A 18 -31.05 48.72 -4.45
N GLU A 19 -31.17 48.65 -3.12
CA GLU A 19 -32.45 48.53 -2.40
C GLU A 19 -33.39 49.73 -2.65
N GLU A 20 -32.82 50.93 -2.75
CA GLU A 20 -33.57 52.15 -3.10
C GLU A 20 -34.09 52.12 -4.56
N GLN A 21 -33.37 51.46 -5.47
CA GLN A 21 -33.76 51.31 -6.87
C GLN A 21 -34.76 50.16 -7.11
N HIS A 22 -34.79 49.19 -6.20
CA HIS A 22 -35.64 48.01 -6.29
C HIS A 22 -36.50 47.83 -5.02
N PRO A 23 -37.48 48.71 -4.79
CA PRO A 23 -38.35 48.64 -3.61
C PRO A 23 -39.14 47.33 -3.53
N GLU A 24 -39.36 46.65 -4.66
CA GLU A 24 -39.99 45.32 -4.72
C GLU A 24 -39.24 44.23 -3.95
N PHE A 25 -37.95 44.44 -3.67
CA PHE A 25 -37.12 43.48 -2.93
C PHE A 25 -36.86 43.88 -1.46
N GLN A 26 -37.37 45.03 -0.98
CA GLN A 26 -37.13 45.46 0.40
C GLN A 26 -37.60 44.44 1.45
N GLU A 27 -38.76 43.83 1.25
CA GLU A 27 -39.28 42.79 2.15
C GLU A 27 -38.36 41.56 2.19
N ALA A 28 -37.79 41.17 1.04
CA ALA A 28 -36.86 40.06 0.96
C ALA A 28 -35.53 40.34 1.68
N TYR A 29 -35.02 41.58 1.59
CA TYR A 29 -33.80 41.99 2.30
C TYR A 29 -34.02 42.08 3.82
N GLN A 30 -35.14 42.64 4.26
CA GLN A 30 -35.50 42.68 5.69
C GLN A 30 -35.66 41.28 6.27
N GLU A 31 -36.26 40.36 5.50
CA GLU A 31 -36.38 38.97 5.91
C GLU A 31 -35.02 38.27 5.96
N LEU A 32 -34.13 38.54 4.99
CA LEU A 32 -32.77 38.01 4.98
C LEU A 32 -31.93 38.55 6.15
N GLU A 33 -32.07 39.83 6.48
CA GLU A 33 -31.44 40.46 7.65
C GLU A 33 -32.02 39.88 8.95
N ARG A 34 -33.34 39.67 9.03
CA ARG A 34 -34.00 39.01 10.17
C ARG A 34 -33.50 37.57 10.38
N LEU A 35 -33.36 36.81 9.29
CA LEU A 35 -32.83 35.45 9.30
C LEU A 35 -31.34 35.43 9.68
N GLY A 36 -30.58 36.45 9.28
CA GLY A 36 -29.17 36.63 9.64
C GLY A 36 -28.93 37.26 11.02
N ALA A 37 -29.92 37.93 11.59
CA ALA A 37 -29.85 38.63 12.88
C ALA A 37 -30.07 37.70 14.09
N ASN A 38 -30.59 36.48 13.88
CA ASN A 38 -30.66 35.49 14.94
C ASN A 38 -29.27 34.86 15.14
N GLU A 39 -28.45 35.57 15.93
CA GLU A 39 -27.08 35.18 16.25
C GLU A 39 -27.00 33.76 16.84
N GLU A 40 -27.96 33.40 17.71
CA GLU A 40 -28.05 32.07 18.34
C GLU A 40 -28.22 30.97 17.28
N PHE A 41 -29.15 31.16 16.33
CA PHE A 41 -29.34 30.22 15.22
C PHE A 41 -28.10 30.13 14.31
N ARG A 42 -27.39 31.24 14.09
CA ARG A 42 -26.13 31.22 13.32
C ARG A 42 -25.07 30.38 14.01
N TRP A 43 -24.91 30.53 15.33
CA TRP A 43 -23.97 29.75 16.12
C TRP A 43 -24.29 28.25 16.10
N GLU A 44 -25.56 27.86 16.20
CA GLU A 44 -25.98 26.45 16.10
C GLU A 44 -25.64 25.85 14.74
N VAL A 45 -25.89 26.59 13.65
CA VAL A 45 -25.55 26.16 12.29
C VAL A 45 -24.04 26.06 12.11
N GLU A 46 -23.29 27.04 12.60
CA GLU A 46 -21.83 27.03 12.55
C GLU A 46 -21.24 25.87 13.35
N ASP A 47 -21.74 25.59 14.56
CA ASP A 47 -21.28 24.47 15.38
C ASP A 47 -21.54 23.13 14.68
N ARG A 48 -22.73 22.95 14.10
CA ARG A 48 -23.07 21.75 13.33
C ARG A 48 -22.18 21.59 12.09
N ILE A 49 -21.92 22.66 11.34
CA ILE A 49 -21.00 22.63 10.20
C ILE A 49 -19.58 22.28 10.67
N ASN A 50 -19.14 22.86 11.77
CA ASN A 50 -17.82 22.60 12.34
C ASN A 50 -17.69 21.16 12.86
N ALA A 51 -18.74 20.59 13.46
CA ALA A 51 -18.79 19.19 13.87
C ALA A 51 -18.67 18.25 12.66
N ILE A 52 -19.42 18.52 11.59
CA ILE A 52 -19.33 17.75 10.34
C ILE A 52 -17.93 17.84 9.73
N ARG A 53 -17.33 19.05 9.69
CA ARG A 53 -15.96 19.24 9.20
C ARG A 53 -14.95 18.47 10.02
N ARG A 54 -15.02 18.56 11.36
CA ARG A 54 -14.14 17.81 12.27
C ARG A 54 -14.26 16.30 12.03
N TRP A 55 -15.49 15.80 11.90
CA TRP A 55 -15.72 14.39 11.60
C TRP A 55 -15.11 13.98 10.26
N LEU A 56 -15.34 14.77 9.20
CA LEU A 56 -14.83 14.47 7.87
C LEU A 56 -13.30 14.49 7.83
N THR A 57 -12.67 15.46 8.49
CA THR A 57 -11.21 15.56 8.60
C THR A 57 -10.63 14.40 9.41
N GLY A 58 -11.23 14.06 10.55
CA GLY A 58 -10.81 12.93 11.37
C GLY A 58 -10.94 11.61 10.61
N PHE A 59 -12.08 11.38 9.97
CA PHE A 59 -12.32 10.19 9.14
C PHE A 59 -11.30 10.09 8.00
N SER A 60 -11.04 11.18 7.27
CA SER A 60 -10.05 11.19 6.20
C SER A 60 -8.63 10.89 6.68
N ALA A 61 -8.25 11.40 7.86
CA ALA A 61 -6.95 11.14 8.46
C ALA A 61 -6.82 9.66 8.85
N SER A 62 -7.78 9.14 9.62
CA SER A 62 -7.77 7.74 10.07
C SER A 62 -7.87 6.75 8.91
N PHE A 63 -8.63 7.05 7.86
CA PHE A 63 -8.71 6.21 6.66
C PHE A 63 -7.36 6.16 5.93
N LYS A 64 -6.70 7.31 5.79
CA LYS A 64 -5.38 7.39 5.15
C LYS A 64 -4.31 6.64 5.95
N GLU A 65 -4.30 6.82 7.27
CA GLU A 65 -3.39 6.11 8.17
C GLU A 65 -3.62 4.60 8.12
N GLY A 66 -4.87 4.15 8.21
CA GLY A 66 -5.20 2.72 8.14
C GLY A 66 -4.83 2.08 6.80
N LEU A 67 -5.01 2.81 5.68
CA LEU A 67 -4.59 2.32 4.36
C LEU A 67 -3.07 2.22 4.26
N GLN A 68 -2.35 3.23 4.74
CA GLN A 68 -0.89 3.24 4.72
C GLN A 68 -0.31 2.12 5.60
N GLU A 69 -0.79 1.98 6.83
CA GLU A 69 -0.35 0.92 7.75
C GLU A 69 -0.68 -0.47 7.19
N GLY A 70 -1.86 -0.64 6.59
CA GLY A 70 -2.24 -1.89 5.94
C GLY A 70 -1.33 -2.24 4.76
N PHE A 71 -0.96 -1.27 3.94
CA PHE A 71 -0.03 -1.47 2.83
C PHE A 71 1.38 -1.81 3.31
N GLU A 72 1.93 -1.03 4.25
CA GLU A 72 3.27 -1.24 4.80
C GLU A 72 3.40 -2.62 5.46
N LYS A 73 2.41 -3.02 6.28
CA LYS A 73 2.39 -4.35 6.90
C LYS A 73 2.29 -5.47 5.86
N GLY A 74 1.43 -5.30 4.85
CA GLY A 74 1.26 -6.27 3.77
C GLY A 74 2.53 -6.46 2.94
N GLU A 75 3.20 -5.36 2.61
CA GLU A 75 4.46 -5.38 1.86
C GLU A 75 5.59 -6.03 2.67
N GLN A 76 5.76 -5.64 3.94
CA GLN A 76 6.78 -6.23 4.81
C GLN A 76 6.58 -7.74 4.99
N ALA A 77 5.36 -8.16 5.32
CA ALA A 77 5.05 -9.58 5.49
C ALA A 77 5.28 -10.38 4.20
N GLY A 78 4.86 -9.83 3.05
CA GLY A 78 5.07 -10.48 1.75
C GLY A 78 6.54 -10.62 1.37
N LEU A 79 7.34 -9.58 1.61
CA LEU A 79 8.79 -9.61 1.35
C LEU A 79 9.52 -10.58 2.28
N GLU A 80 9.20 -10.58 3.56
CA GLU A 80 9.83 -11.46 4.54
C GLU A 80 9.51 -12.93 4.24
N GLN A 81 8.24 -13.24 4.00
CA GLN A 81 7.80 -14.59 3.65
C GLN A 81 8.45 -15.04 2.32
N GLY A 82 8.37 -14.22 1.28
CA GLY A 82 8.94 -14.56 -0.02
C GLY A 82 10.46 -14.76 0.02
N ARG A 83 11.18 -13.98 0.83
CA ARG A 83 12.62 -14.17 1.03
C ARG A 83 12.91 -15.47 1.77
N ALA A 84 12.20 -15.75 2.86
CA ALA A 84 12.42 -16.96 3.65
C ALA A 84 12.15 -18.23 2.82
N GLU A 85 11.03 -18.26 2.09
CA GLU A 85 10.69 -19.38 1.20
C GLU A 85 11.72 -19.54 0.07
N GLY A 86 12.14 -18.44 -0.54
CA GLY A 86 13.14 -18.44 -1.61
C GLY A 86 14.51 -18.92 -1.13
N GLU A 87 14.96 -18.49 0.05
CA GLU A 87 16.23 -18.90 0.64
C GLU A 87 16.22 -20.38 1.01
N GLN A 88 15.14 -20.87 1.64
CA GLN A 88 14.99 -22.28 1.98
C GLN A 88 14.99 -23.17 0.74
N ALA A 89 14.18 -22.83 -0.27
CA ALA A 89 14.12 -23.59 -1.51
C ALA A 89 15.45 -23.55 -2.29
N GLY A 90 16.14 -22.41 -2.26
CA GLY A 90 17.46 -22.26 -2.87
C GLY A 90 18.52 -23.11 -2.19
N LEU A 91 18.55 -23.11 -0.85
CA LEU A 91 19.49 -23.89 -0.05
C LEU A 91 19.27 -25.39 -0.24
N GLU A 92 18.03 -25.85 -0.19
CA GLU A 92 17.70 -27.27 -0.37
C GLU A 92 18.12 -27.78 -1.75
N LYS A 93 17.76 -27.05 -2.82
CA LYS A 93 18.18 -27.40 -4.19
C LYS A 93 19.69 -27.34 -4.35
N GLY A 94 20.34 -26.33 -3.76
CA GLY A 94 21.78 -26.14 -3.79
C GLY A 94 22.53 -27.28 -3.12
N LEU A 95 22.08 -27.71 -1.94
CA LEU A 95 22.66 -28.84 -1.20
C LEU A 95 22.48 -30.15 -1.96
N GLN A 96 21.27 -30.46 -2.44
CA GLN A 96 21.01 -31.70 -3.20
C GLN A 96 21.85 -31.75 -4.48
N THR A 97 21.89 -30.66 -5.24
CA THR A 97 22.67 -30.60 -6.48
C THR A 97 24.17 -30.67 -6.19
N GLY A 98 24.62 -29.97 -5.14
CA GLY A 98 26.02 -29.96 -4.71
C GLY A 98 26.50 -31.34 -4.25
N GLU A 99 25.69 -32.04 -3.46
CA GLU A 99 25.96 -33.41 -3.01
C GLU A 99 26.05 -34.37 -4.19
N GLN A 100 25.09 -34.33 -5.13
CA GLN A 100 25.13 -35.15 -6.34
C GLN A 100 26.37 -34.87 -7.18
N ILE A 101 26.70 -33.60 -7.43
CA ILE A 101 27.92 -33.23 -8.19
C ILE A 101 29.18 -33.72 -7.45
N GLY A 102 29.20 -33.60 -6.12
CA GLY A 102 30.30 -34.09 -5.28
C GLY A 102 30.49 -35.59 -5.40
N LEU A 103 29.40 -36.36 -5.26
CA LEU A 103 29.40 -37.82 -5.42
C LEU A 103 29.92 -38.24 -6.80
N LEU A 104 29.43 -37.61 -7.88
CA LEU A 104 29.88 -37.91 -9.24
C LEU A 104 31.36 -37.58 -9.45
N LYS A 105 31.84 -36.45 -8.92
CA LYS A 105 33.26 -36.08 -8.98
C LYS A 105 34.14 -37.07 -8.21
N SER A 106 33.72 -37.47 -7.01
CA SER A 106 34.43 -38.47 -6.21
C SER A 106 34.48 -39.82 -6.94
N ALA A 107 33.38 -40.28 -7.53
CA ALA A 107 33.34 -41.52 -8.31
C ALA A 107 34.32 -41.47 -9.50
N LYS A 108 34.36 -40.36 -10.25
CA LYS A 108 35.31 -40.16 -11.36
C LYS A 108 36.76 -40.22 -10.89
N LEU A 109 37.11 -39.51 -9.82
CA LEU A 109 38.47 -39.53 -9.26
C LEU A 109 38.88 -40.93 -8.79
N MET A 110 37.94 -41.70 -8.22
CA MET A 110 38.20 -43.08 -7.80
C MET A 110 38.42 -44.03 -8.99
N LEU A 111 37.69 -43.83 -10.10
CA LEU A 111 37.90 -44.56 -11.35
C LEU A 111 39.28 -44.23 -11.95
N GLU A 112 39.66 -42.96 -11.97
CA GLU A 112 40.99 -42.49 -12.42
C GLU A 112 42.13 -43.07 -11.55
N ALA A 113 41.87 -43.28 -10.26
CA ALA A 113 42.79 -43.96 -9.33
C ALA A 113 42.81 -45.50 -9.49
N ASN A 114 42.14 -46.04 -10.52
CA ASN A 114 42.10 -47.47 -10.85
C ASN A 114 41.40 -48.34 -9.78
N ILE A 115 40.50 -47.74 -8.97
CA ILE A 115 39.67 -48.46 -8.01
C ILE A 115 38.55 -49.19 -8.78
N PRO A 116 38.28 -50.48 -8.50
CA PRO A 116 37.22 -51.22 -9.19
C PRO A 116 35.84 -50.58 -8.99
N ALA A 117 35.05 -50.47 -10.07
CA ALA A 117 33.71 -49.86 -10.04
C ALA A 117 32.76 -50.48 -9.00
N GLN A 118 32.87 -51.79 -8.75
CA GLN A 118 32.11 -52.48 -7.70
C GLN A 118 32.43 -51.91 -6.31
N GLN A 119 33.71 -51.66 -6.02
CA GLN A 119 34.15 -51.14 -4.74
C GLN A 119 33.74 -49.67 -4.56
N ILE A 120 33.69 -48.90 -5.65
CA ILE A 120 33.18 -47.52 -5.65
C ILE A 120 31.68 -47.48 -5.37
N ALA A 121 30.90 -48.41 -5.96
CA ALA A 121 29.47 -48.57 -5.71
C ALA A 121 29.20 -48.82 -4.22
N ASP A 122 29.99 -49.71 -3.61
CA ASP A 122 29.87 -50.04 -2.19
C ASP A 122 30.28 -48.86 -1.27
N ILE A 123 31.33 -48.10 -1.63
CA ILE A 123 31.82 -46.96 -0.82
C ILE A 123 30.86 -45.77 -0.88
N LEU A 124 30.37 -45.42 -2.07
CA LEU A 124 29.53 -44.24 -2.28
C LEU A 124 28.03 -44.54 -2.18
N ASN A 125 27.65 -45.83 -2.07
CA ASN A 125 26.26 -46.31 -2.08
C ASN A 125 25.49 -45.83 -3.33
N ILE A 126 26.13 -45.92 -4.49
CA ILE A 126 25.59 -45.52 -5.80
C ILE A 126 25.40 -46.79 -6.64
N PRO A 127 24.31 -46.90 -7.43
CA PRO A 127 24.13 -48.03 -8.34
C PRO A 127 25.34 -48.22 -9.27
N LEU A 128 25.75 -49.48 -9.45
CA LEU A 128 26.88 -49.82 -10.33
C LEU A 128 26.68 -49.28 -11.77
N GLN A 129 25.44 -49.30 -12.26
CA GLN A 129 25.07 -48.77 -13.57
C GLN A 129 25.41 -47.29 -13.73
N ASP A 130 25.23 -46.48 -12.69
CA ASP A 130 25.51 -45.04 -12.73
C ASP A 130 27.01 -44.77 -12.74
N ILE A 131 27.81 -45.63 -12.10
CA ILE A 131 29.28 -45.55 -12.11
C ILE A 131 29.84 -46.02 -13.46
N GLU A 132 29.23 -47.05 -14.08
CA GLU A 132 29.62 -47.52 -15.41
C GLU A 132 29.35 -46.48 -16.49
N GLN A 133 28.26 -45.72 -16.39
CA GLN A 133 27.98 -44.58 -17.27
C GLN A 133 28.99 -43.44 -17.16
N LEU A 134 29.80 -43.38 -16.09
CA LEU A 134 30.86 -42.38 -15.92
C LEU A 134 32.18 -42.78 -16.59
N LYS A 135 32.29 -44.01 -17.11
CA LYS A 135 33.49 -44.50 -17.81
C LYS A 135 33.54 -44.12 -19.30
N ASP A 136 32.44 -43.63 -19.85
CA ASP A 136 32.33 -43.08 -21.20
C ASP A 136 32.77 -41.61 -21.26
#